data_AF-A0A6N6PUK8-F1
#
_entry.id   AF-A0A6N6PUK8-F1
#
_cell.length_a   1.000
_cell.length_b   1.000
_cell.length_c   1.000
_cell.angle_alpha   90.00
_cell.angle_beta   90.00
_cell.angle_gamma   90.00
#
_symmetry.space_group_name_H-M   'P 1'
#
loop_
_entity.id
_entity.type
_entity.pdbx_description
1 polymer ?
#
loop_
_entity_poly.entity_id
_entity_poly.type
_entity_poly.pdbx_seq_one_letter_code
_entity_poly.pdbx_strand_id
1 'polypeptide(L)'
;MPYSHPQPIEKHNAFKQVRFLMLGAFALAAAAGFINSVALGFFRTPVSHMTGAVSHSGMDLARTSWPDAISSLTIVLGFLTGAALNGIIIGAWKLIPGPRYGAAMIVEGCLLGAATLLLMHKERLALPAVSMACGLQNAMSSSYCGLMIRTTHVTGMMTDIGVMIGHWIRHRQIEGWKLLFLIMVVSAFGLGCWLGQLSEVRFGPASLALPAVAFIVAGTILIFVYHRGLVDLLQNANPTLPPTVTFPKR
;
A
#
# COMPACT_ATOMS: atom_id res chain seq x y z
N MET A 1 20.22 -1.25 -1.59
CA MET A 1 18.99 -1.61 -2.34
C MET A 1 18.98 -0.81 -3.64
N PRO A 2 18.50 -1.34 -4.77
CA PRO A 2 18.71 -0.74 -6.11
C PRO A 2 18.03 0.62 -6.36
N TYR A 3 17.46 1.24 -5.32
CA TYR A 3 16.67 2.48 -5.39
C TYR A 3 17.17 3.59 -4.44
N SER A 4 18.38 3.45 -3.88
CA SER A 4 18.92 4.37 -2.86
C SER A 4 19.60 5.62 -3.41
N HIS A 5 19.44 5.96 -4.70
CA HIS A 5 19.96 7.22 -5.22
C HIS A 5 18.98 8.35 -4.89
N PRO A 6 19.39 9.35 -4.10
CA PRO A 6 18.57 10.53 -3.88
C PRO A 6 18.36 11.20 -5.23
N GLN A 7 17.12 11.25 -5.72
CA GLN A 7 16.83 12.10 -6.86
C GLN A 7 17.00 13.56 -6.40
N PRO A 8 17.64 14.43 -7.20
CA PRO A 8 17.73 15.85 -6.89
C PRO A 8 16.32 16.45 -6.99
N ILE A 9 15.60 16.42 -5.88
CA ILE A 9 14.30 17.06 -5.74
C ILE A 9 14.58 18.54 -5.47
N GLU A 10 14.33 19.41 -6.45
CA GLU A 10 14.34 20.86 -6.24
C GLU A 10 13.29 21.21 -5.17
N LYS A 11 13.77 21.54 -3.96
CA LYS A 11 12.95 21.72 -2.74
C LYS A 11 11.76 22.67 -2.91
N HIS A 12 11.82 23.61 -3.86
CA HIS A 12 10.80 24.63 -4.08
C HIS A 12 9.61 24.14 -4.93
N ASN A 13 9.85 23.30 -5.95
CA ASN A 13 8.80 22.69 -6.78
C ASN A 13 8.26 21.37 -6.21
N ALA A 14 9.05 20.72 -5.36
CA ALA A 14 8.68 19.52 -4.62
C ALA A 14 7.38 19.71 -3.84
N PHE A 15 7.24 20.81 -3.09
CA PHE A 15 6.12 21.00 -2.15
C PHE A 15 4.73 21.04 -2.80
N LYS A 16 4.60 21.59 -4.02
CA LYS A 16 3.32 21.62 -4.77
C LYS A 16 2.95 20.25 -5.34
N GLN A 17 3.94 19.52 -5.88
CA GLN A 17 3.77 18.14 -6.37
C GLN A 17 3.53 17.15 -5.23
N VAL A 18 4.16 17.39 -4.07
CA VAL A 18 4.06 16.61 -2.85
C VAL A 18 2.65 16.69 -2.23
N ARG A 19 1.86 17.76 -2.41
CA ARG A 19 0.52 17.85 -1.80
C ARG A 19 -0.47 16.83 -2.34
N PHE A 20 -0.59 16.71 -3.67
CA PHE A 20 -1.47 15.70 -4.28
C PHE A 20 -0.97 14.28 -4.00
N LEU A 21 0.35 14.13 -3.99
CA LEU A 21 1.01 12.90 -3.67
C LEU A 21 0.76 12.50 -2.18
N MET A 22 0.82 13.44 -1.24
CA MET A 22 0.49 13.22 0.17
C MET A 22 -0.95 12.74 0.35
N LEU A 23 -1.91 13.36 -0.35
CA LEU A 23 -3.31 12.94 -0.30
C LEU A 23 -3.49 11.50 -0.81
N GLY A 24 -2.82 11.13 -1.90
CA GLY A 24 -2.80 9.75 -2.40
C GLY A 24 -2.20 8.77 -1.40
N ALA A 25 -1.08 9.13 -0.76
CA ALA A 25 -0.44 8.30 0.26
C ALA A 25 -1.35 8.09 1.48
N PHE A 26 -2.01 9.14 1.97
CA PHE A 26 -2.94 9.04 3.10
C PHE A 26 -4.20 8.24 2.75
N ALA A 27 -4.75 8.43 1.54
CA ALA A 27 -5.89 7.64 1.07
C ALA A 27 -5.54 6.15 0.94
N LEU A 28 -4.37 5.83 0.38
CA LEU A 28 -3.88 4.45 0.30
C LEU A 28 -3.62 3.86 1.69
N ALA A 29 -3.04 4.63 2.62
CA ALA A 29 -2.84 4.18 4.00
C ALA A 29 -4.16 3.89 4.71
N ALA A 30 -5.16 4.77 4.57
CA ALA A 30 -6.49 4.56 5.12
C ALA A 30 -7.19 3.35 4.49
N ALA A 31 -7.11 3.18 3.16
CA ALA A 31 -7.65 2.01 2.48
C ALA A 31 -6.97 0.71 2.94
N ALA A 32 -5.65 0.72 3.11
CA ALA A 32 -4.89 -0.43 3.60
C ALA A 32 -5.29 -0.80 5.04
N GLY A 33 -5.47 0.20 5.91
CA GLY A 33 -5.98 -0.01 7.28
C GLY A 33 -7.39 -0.58 7.28
N PHE A 34 -8.28 -0.03 6.44
CA PHE A 34 -9.65 -0.52 6.27
C PHE A 34 -9.68 -1.99 5.85
N ILE A 35 -8.98 -2.34 4.76
CA ILE A 35 -8.93 -3.71 4.24
C ILE A 35 -8.34 -4.66 5.29
N ASN A 36 -7.25 -4.27 5.95
CA ASN A 36 -6.60 -5.11 6.95
C ASN A 36 -7.50 -5.36 8.17
N SER A 37 -8.23 -4.35 8.66
CA SER A 37 -9.16 -4.53 9.79
C SER A 37 -10.33 -5.43 9.42
N VAL A 38 -10.93 -5.23 8.24
CA VAL A 38 -12.02 -6.09 7.75
C VAL A 38 -11.53 -7.54 7.61
N ALA A 39 -10.36 -7.74 7.01
CA ALA A 39 -9.77 -9.07 6.84
C ALA A 39 -9.44 -9.74 8.19
N LEU A 40 -8.92 -8.98 9.16
CA LEU A 40 -8.61 -9.50 10.49
C LEU A 40 -9.87 -9.98 11.24
N GLY A 41 -11.00 -9.29 11.05
CA GLY A 41 -12.30 -9.69 11.60
C GLY A 41 -12.74 -11.10 11.16
N PHE A 42 -12.48 -11.46 9.89
CA PHE A 42 -12.87 -12.77 9.35
C PHE A 42 -11.83 -13.87 9.57
N PHE A 43 -10.55 -13.54 9.37
CA PHE A 43 -9.50 -14.55 9.27
C PHE A 43 -8.65 -14.68 10.54
N ARG A 44 -8.82 -13.79 11.53
CA ARG A 44 -8.03 -13.72 12.78
C ARG A 44 -6.51 -13.58 12.59
N THR A 45 -6.05 -13.53 11.35
CA THR A 45 -4.65 -13.34 10.96
C THR A 45 -4.56 -12.08 10.10
N PRO A 46 -3.65 -11.16 10.40
CA PRO A 46 -3.47 -9.96 9.60
C PRO A 46 -2.91 -10.31 8.21
N VAL A 47 -3.55 -9.79 7.17
CA VAL A 47 -3.17 -10.05 5.76
C VAL A 47 -2.13 -9.06 5.22
N SER A 48 -1.91 -7.92 5.89
CA SER A 48 -0.87 -6.95 5.50
C SER A 48 0.38 -7.00 6.37
N HIS A 49 0.39 -7.79 7.44
CA HIS A 49 1.52 -7.90 8.36
C HIS A 49 2.28 -9.21 8.13
N MET A 50 3.22 -9.20 7.19
CA MET A 50 3.99 -10.39 6.78
C MET A 50 4.77 -11.02 7.94
N THR A 51 5.31 -10.22 8.85
CA THR A 51 5.98 -10.73 10.06
C THR A 51 5.03 -11.58 10.90
N GLY A 52 3.81 -11.09 11.12
CA GLY A 52 2.75 -11.83 11.82
C GLY A 52 2.33 -13.10 11.08
N ALA A 53 2.08 -13.02 9.77
CA ALA A 53 1.68 -14.19 8.97
C ALA A 53 2.76 -15.29 8.92
N VAL A 54 4.04 -14.90 8.85
CA VAL A 54 5.18 -15.84 8.93
C VAL A 54 5.28 -16.45 10.32
N SER A 55 5.12 -15.65 11.39
CA SER A 55 5.10 -16.18 12.77
C SER A 55 3.94 -17.15 13.00
N HIS A 56 2.73 -16.83 12.54
CA HIS A 56 1.57 -17.72 12.60
C HIS A 56 1.82 -19.03 11.85
N SER A 57 2.35 -18.96 10.62
CA SER A 57 2.76 -20.17 9.87
C SER A 57 3.70 -21.07 10.69
N GLY A 58 4.68 -20.50 11.38
CA GLY A 58 5.60 -21.26 12.23
C GLY A 58 4.94 -21.86 13.47
N MET A 59 4.05 -21.12 14.13
CA MET A 59 3.28 -21.61 15.28
C MET A 59 2.32 -22.74 14.89
N ASP A 60 1.61 -22.60 13.77
CA ASP A 60 0.64 -23.57 13.28
C ASP A 60 1.34 -24.88 12.87
N LEU A 61 2.52 -24.77 12.26
CA LEU A 61 3.37 -25.92 11.92
C LEU A 61 3.86 -26.66 13.17
N ALA A 62 4.32 -25.92 14.18
CA ALA A 62 4.76 -26.51 15.45
C ALA A 62 3.62 -27.22 16.21
N ARG A 63 2.38 -26.73 16.06
CA ARG A 63 1.16 -27.33 16.66
C ARG A 63 0.50 -28.39 15.78
N THR A 64 1.17 -28.83 14.72
CA THR A 64 0.66 -29.81 13.74
C THR A 64 -0.72 -29.48 13.16
N SER A 65 -1.07 -28.18 13.15
CA SER A 65 -2.36 -27.65 12.67
C SER A 65 -2.27 -27.32 11.17
N TRP A 66 -2.20 -28.37 10.34
CA TRP A 66 -1.97 -28.26 8.89
C TRP A 66 -2.92 -27.30 8.15
N PRO A 67 -4.25 -27.28 8.41
CA PRO A 67 -5.15 -26.36 7.70
C PRO A 67 -4.83 -24.88 7.95
N ASP A 68 -4.44 -24.53 9.17
CA ASP A 68 -4.10 -23.16 9.57
C ASP A 68 -2.73 -22.78 9.02
N ALA A 69 -1.76 -23.70 9.06
CA ALA A 69 -0.45 -23.52 8.46
C ALA A 69 -0.52 -23.27 6.94
N ILE A 70 -1.38 -24.01 6.23
CA ILE A 70 -1.64 -23.79 4.80
C ILE A 70 -2.28 -22.42 4.59
N SER A 71 -3.26 -22.04 5.42
CA SER A 71 -3.92 -20.74 5.32
C SER A 71 -2.91 -19.59 5.50
N SER A 72 -2.08 -19.65 6.53
CA SER A 72 -1.00 -18.68 6.81
C SER A 72 0.03 -18.63 5.66
N LEU A 73 0.39 -19.78 5.07
CA LEU A 73 1.27 -19.83 3.90
C LEU A 73 0.63 -19.18 2.66
N THR A 74 -0.65 -19.41 2.41
CA THR A 74 -1.36 -18.79 1.28
C THR A 74 -1.49 -17.28 1.41
N ILE A 75 -1.54 -16.73 2.64
CA ILE A 75 -1.42 -15.29 2.88
C ILE A 75 -0.06 -14.79 2.37
N VAL A 76 1.03 -15.40 2.81
CA VAL A 76 2.39 -14.98 2.43
C VAL A 76 2.59 -15.06 0.92
N LEU A 77 2.20 -16.18 0.31
CA LEU A 77 2.32 -16.39 -1.14
C LEU A 77 1.42 -15.42 -1.91
N GLY A 78 0.16 -15.24 -1.51
CA GLY A 78 -0.77 -14.31 -2.13
C GLY A 78 -0.20 -12.89 -2.16
N PHE A 79 0.31 -12.40 -1.02
CA PHE A 79 0.94 -11.09 -0.92
C PHE A 79 2.15 -10.96 -1.84
N LEU A 80 3.03 -11.98 -1.84
CA LEU A 80 4.21 -11.99 -2.69
C LEU A 80 3.82 -11.93 -4.18
N THR A 81 2.82 -12.72 -4.60
CA THR A 81 2.32 -12.70 -5.98
C THR A 81 1.70 -11.35 -6.32
N GLY A 82 0.95 -10.74 -5.40
CA GLY A 82 0.41 -9.38 -5.58
C GLY A 82 1.50 -8.33 -5.77
N ALA A 83 2.54 -8.38 -4.93
CA ALA A 83 3.67 -7.47 -5.04
C ALA A 83 4.46 -7.68 -6.36
N ALA A 84 4.64 -8.93 -6.78
CA ALA A 84 5.24 -9.27 -8.06
C ALA A 84 4.40 -8.75 -9.24
N LEU A 85 3.07 -8.92 -9.18
CA LEU A 85 2.14 -8.43 -10.18
C LEU A 85 2.20 -6.90 -10.31
N ASN A 86 2.25 -6.18 -9.19
CA ASN A 86 2.46 -4.73 -9.23
C ASN A 86 3.78 -4.36 -9.91
N GLY A 87 4.86 -5.08 -9.61
CA GLY A 87 6.17 -4.90 -10.25
C GLY A 87 6.12 -5.08 -11.77
N ILE A 88 5.34 -6.05 -12.25
CA ILE A 88 5.10 -6.30 -13.68
C ILE A 88 4.26 -5.17 -14.31
N ILE A 89 3.18 -4.74 -13.64
CA ILE A 89 2.25 -3.73 -14.19
C ILE A 89 2.90 -2.35 -14.25
N ILE A 90 3.49 -1.88 -13.15
CA ILE A 90 3.99 -0.51 -13.03
C ILE A 90 5.42 -0.39 -13.57
N GLY A 91 6.28 -1.35 -13.26
CA GLY A 91 7.72 -1.30 -13.52
C GLY A 91 8.48 -0.36 -12.57
N ALA A 92 9.81 -0.42 -12.59
CA ALA A 92 10.69 0.19 -11.59
C ALA A 92 10.93 1.72 -11.71
N TRP A 93 10.33 2.39 -12.71
CA TRP A 93 10.95 3.58 -13.32
C TRP A 93 10.23 4.92 -13.10
N LYS A 94 9.06 4.97 -12.43
CA LYS A 94 8.25 6.20 -12.37
C LYS A 94 7.93 6.63 -10.95
N LEU A 95 8.47 7.80 -10.58
CA LEU A 95 8.21 8.51 -9.33
C LEU A 95 6.79 9.11 -9.26
N ILE A 96 6.14 9.29 -10.41
CA ILE A 96 4.81 9.89 -10.51
C ILE A 96 3.78 8.85 -11.01
N PRO A 97 2.57 8.79 -10.40
CA PRO A 97 1.52 7.87 -10.82
C PRO A 97 1.14 8.09 -12.28
N GLY A 98 1.37 7.08 -13.13
CA GLY A 98 0.97 7.06 -14.54
C GLY A 98 -0.28 6.22 -14.82
N PRO A 99 -0.68 6.01 -16.09
CA PRO A 99 -1.85 5.18 -16.43
C PRO A 99 -1.70 3.73 -15.96
N ARG A 100 -0.47 3.23 -15.82
CA ARG A 100 -0.17 1.91 -15.25
C ARG A 100 -0.53 1.79 -13.76
N TYR A 101 -0.42 2.88 -12.99
CA TYR A 101 -0.93 2.90 -11.62
C TYR A 101 -2.45 2.74 -11.62
N GLY A 102 -3.15 3.38 -12.56
CA GLY A 102 -4.59 3.23 -12.71
C GLY A 102 -4.99 1.78 -13.05
N ALA A 103 -4.25 1.13 -13.93
CA ALA A 103 -4.44 -0.30 -14.21
C ALA A 103 -4.20 -1.17 -12.98
N ALA A 104 -3.14 -0.90 -12.20
CA ALA A 104 -2.86 -1.62 -10.97
C ALA A 104 -3.99 -1.45 -9.93
N MET A 105 -4.53 -0.22 -9.77
CA MET A 105 -5.69 0.03 -8.90
C MET A 105 -6.95 -0.71 -9.37
N ILE A 106 -7.21 -0.77 -10.68
CA ILE A 106 -8.34 -1.55 -11.21
C ILE A 106 -8.17 -3.04 -10.89
N VAL A 107 -6.97 -3.59 -11.08
CA VAL A 107 -6.66 -5.00 -10.75
C VAL A 107 -6.85 -5.25 -9.24
N GLU A 108 -6.37 -4.34 -8.39
CA GLU A 108 -6.58 -4.41 -6.94
C GLU A 108 -8.08 -4.43 -6.59
N GLY A 109 -8.86 -3.51 -7.17
CA GLY A 109 -10.29 -3.46 -6.93
C GLY A 109 -11.03 -4.70 -7.43
N CYS A 110 -10.64 -5.27 -8.56
CA CYS A 110 -11.16 -6.55 -9.05
C CYS A 110 -10.83 -7.71 -8.09
N LEU A 111 -9.60 -7.77 -7.56
CA LEU A 111 -9.20 -8.78 -6.57
C LEU A 111 -10.02 -8.65 -5.28
N LEU A 112 -10.23 -7.43 -4.79
CA LEU A 112 -11.07 -7.18 -3.62
C LEU A 112 -12.55 -7.50 -3.88
N GLY A 113 -13.07 -7.20 -5.07
CA GLY A 113 -14.42 -7.58 -5.48
C GLY A 113 -14.60 -9.09 -5.53
N ALA A 114 -13.66 -9.81 -6.14
CA ALA A 114 -13.65 -11.27 -6.14
C ALA A 114 -13.55 -11.85 -4.71
N ALA A 115 -12.65 -11.29 -3.89
CA ALA A 115 -12.52 -11.69 -2.49
C ALA A 115 -13.80 -11.45 -1.68
N THR A 116 -14.52 -10.36 -1.96
CA THR A 116 -15.82 -10.07 -1.34
C THR A 116 -16.82 -11.17 -1.65
N LEU A 117 -16.97 -11.53 -2.94
CA LEU A 117 -17.88 -12.59 -3.37
C LEU A 117 -17.50 -13.95 -2.77
N LEU A 118 -16.20 -14.27 -2.75
CA LEU A 118 -15.70 -15.52 -2.15
C LEU A 118 -15.98 -15.57 -0.63
N LEU A 119 -15.74 -14.48 0.10
CA LEU A 119 -16.06 -14.42 1.53
C LEU A 119 -17.55 -14.58 1.81
N MET A 120 -18.42 -13.97 0.99
CA MET A 120 -19.87 -14.10 1.15
C MET A 120 -20.34 -15.56 1.02
N HIS A 121 -19.64 -16.36 0.20
CA HIS A 121 -19.86 -17.80 0.06
C HIS A 121 -19.02 -18.66 1.02
N LYS A 122 -18.28 -18.05 1.94
CA LYS A 122 -17.38 -18.72 2.91
C LYS A 122 -16.27 -19.55 2.25
N GLU A 123 -15.85 -19.14 1.04
CA GLU A 123 -14.80 -19.80 0.28
C GLU A 123 -13.41 -19.45 0.82
N ARG A 124 -12.57 -20.47 1.04
CA ARG A 124 -11.21 -20.29 1.57
C ARG A 124 -10.29 -19.51 0.63
N LEU A 125 -10.60 -19.53 -0.67
CA LEU A 125 -9.85 -18.78 -1.70
C LEU A 125 -9.93 -17.26 -1.53
N ALA A 126 -10.86 -16.75 -0.71
CA ALA A 126 -10.89 -15.33 -0.41
C ALA A 126 -9.62 -14.82 0.25
N LEU A 127 -9.00 -15.63 1.12
CA LEU A 127 -7.83 -15.23 1.90
C LEU A 127 -6.61 -14.87 1.03
N PRO A 128 -6.15 -15.73 0.10
CA PRO A 128 -5.08 -15.37 -0.82
C PRO A 128 -5.47 -14.23 -1.77
N ALA A 129 -6.76 -14.08 -2.14
CA ALA A 129 -7.21 -12.98 -2.98
C ALA A 129 -7.10 -11.61 -2.28
N VAL A 130 -7.54 -11.50 -1.03
CA VAL A 130 -7.34 -10.28 -0.22
C VAL A 130 -5.85 -10.03 -0.02
N SER A 131 -5.07 -11.06 0.31
CA SER A 131 -3.63 -10.92 0.52
C SER A 131 -2.90 -10.45 -0.73
N MET A 132 -3.29 -10.96 -1.91
CA MET A 132 -2.78 -10.52 -3.20
C MET A 132 -3.12 -9.06 -3.50
N ALA A 133 -4.36 -8.62 -3.22
CA ALA A 133 -4.72 -7.21 -3.33
C ALA A 133 -3.85 -6.33 -2.42
N CYS A 134 -3.69 -6.72 -1.15
CA CYS A 134 -2.82 -6.04 -0.19
C CYS A 134 -1.35 -5.98 -0.66
N GLY A 135 -0.83 -7.09 -1.21
CA GLY A 135 0.54 -7.15 -1.74
C GLY A 135 0.76 -6.21 -2.92
N LEU A 136 -0.23 -6.16 -3.83
CA LEU A 136 -0.24 -5.27 -4.97
C LEU A 136 -0.25 -3.81 -4.51
N GLN A 137 -1.16 -3.43 -3.61
CA GLN A 137 -1.28 -2.08 -3.06
C GLN A 137 0.00 -1.63 -2.33
N ASN A 138 0.58 -2.52 -1.52
CA ASN A 138 1.78 -2.20 -0.77
C ASN A 138 2.97 -1.97 -1.70
N ALA A 139 3.11 -2.77 -2.74
CA ALA A 139 4.13 -2.55 -3.77
C ALA A 139 3.85 -1.27 -4.57
N MET A 140 2.59 -0.95 -4.86
CA MET A 140 2.19 0.29 -5.53
C MET A 140 2.60 1.54 -4.73
N SER A 141 2.46 1.48 -3.40
CA SER A 141 2.82 2.60 -2.50
C SER A 141 4.32 2.78 -2.30
N SER A 142 5.13 1.75 -2.57
CA SER A 142 6.54 1.66 -2.15
C SER A 142 7.52 2.66 -2.77
N SER A 143 7.09 3.42 -3.77
CA SER A 143 7.88 4.45 -4.46
C SER A 143 7.11 5.77 -4.49
N TYR A 144 7.28 6.61 -3.47
CA TYR A 144 6.61 7.90 -3.37
C TYR A 144 7.63 9.02 -3.11
N CYS A 145 7.83 9.93 -4.07
CA CYS A 145 8.71 11.10 -3.93
C CYS A 145 10.16 10.78 -3.48
N GLY A 146 10.71 9.64 -3.91
CA GLY A 146 12.06 9.22 -3.52
C GLY A 146 12.18 8.72 -2.08
N LEU A 147 11.09 8.76 -1.31
CA LEU A 147 10.95 8.10 -0.02
C LEU A 147 10.38 6.70 -0.24
N MET A 148 11.07 5.69 0.26
CA MET A 148 10.55 4.32 0.30
C MET A 148 9.53 4.21 1.44
N ILE A 149 8.27 4.59 1.19
CA ILE A 149 7.19 4.49 2.17
C ILE A 149 6.29 3.32 1.78
N ARG A 150 6.05 2.41 2.73
CA ARG A 150 5.09 1.32 2.57
C ARG A 150 3.92 1.59 3.51
N THR A 151 2.71 1.72 2.98
CA THR A 151 1.52 2.15 3.73
C THR A 151 1.18 1.29 4.95
N THR A 152 1.54 0.01 4.93
CA THR A 152 1.29 -0.96 6.01
C THR A 152 2.49 -1.21 6.92
N HIS A 153 3.63 -0.57 6.66
CA HIS A 153 4.88 -0.79 7.40
C HIS A 153 4.91 0.06 8.68
N VAL A 154 3.84 -0.03 9.47
CA VAL A 154 3.62 0.75 10.69
C VAL A 154 4.75 0.55 11.70
N THR A 155 5.26 -0.68 11.86
CA THR A 155 6.40 -0.96 12.76
C THR A 155 7.62 -0.11 12.40
N GLY A 156 8.00 -0.04 11.12
CA GLY A 156 9.13 0.79 10.70
C GLY A 156 8.85 2.28 10.87
N MET A 157 7.63 2.74 10.52
CA MET A 157 7.24 4.14 10.72
C MET A 157 7.29 4.55 12.19
N MET A 158 6.85 3.69 13.11
CA MET A 158 6.92 3.94 14.55
C MET A 158 8.36 3.98 15.05
N THR A 159 9.23 3.09 14.57
CA THR A 159 10.68 3.14 14.87
C THR A 159 11.30 4.45 14.38
N ASP A 160 10.99 4.86 13.15
CA ASP A 160 11.51 6.11 12.56
C ASP A 160 11.03 7.33 13.35
N ILE A 161 9.75 7.39 13.70
CA ILE A 161 9.18 8.44 14.58
C ILE A 161 9.94 8.48 15.91
N GLY A 162 10.15 7.32 16.55
CA GLY A 162 10.89 7.21 17.82
C GLY A 162 12.33 7.70 17.70
N VAL A 163 13.04 7.32 16.64
CA VAL A 163 14.41 7.77 16.36
C VAL A 163 14.44 9.29 16.14
N MET A 164 13.49 9.84 15.39
CA MET A 164 13.41 11.29 15.13
C MET A 164 13.15 12.09 16.40
N ILE A 165 12.23 11.63 17.26
CA ILE A 165 11.98 12.22 18.58
C ILE A 165 13.25 12.14 19.45
N GLY A 166 13.93 10.99 19.48
CA GLY A 166 15.18 10.82 20.20
C GLY A 166 16.28 11.76 19.71
N HIS A 167 16.40 11.95 18.39
CA HIS A 167 17.36 12.88 17.80
C HIS A 167 17.03 14.34 18.15
N TRP A 168 15.74 14.70 18.18
CA TRP A 168 15.30 16.02 18.64
C TRP A 168 15.65 16.27 20.10
N ILE A 169 15.42 15.29 20.99
CA ILE A 169 15.76 15.40 22.41
C ILE A 169 17.26 15.59 22.59
N ARG A 170 18.09 14.81 21.88
CA ARG A 170 19.55 14.81 22.05
C ARG A 170 20.25 15.97 21.34
N HIS A 171 19.84 16.30 20.12
CA HIS A 171 20.56 17.21 19.22
C HIS A 171 19.78 18.48 18.85
N ARG A 172 18.52 18.60 19.28
CA ARG A 172 17.59 19.71 18.91
C ARG A 172 17.39 19.87 17.40
N GLN A 173 17.75 18.85 16.61
CA GLN A 173 17.57 18.80 15.17
C GLN A 173 16.44 17.83 14.85
N ILE A 174 15.50 18.25 14.00
CA ILE A 174 14.46 17.35 13.48
C ILE A 174 13.95 17.83 12.12
N GLU A 175 13.71 16.88 11.23
CA GLU A 175 13.00 17.11 9.98
C GLU A 175 11.49 17.10 10.24
N GLY A 176 10.95 18.20 10.77
CA GLY A 176 9.55 18.27 11.21
C GLY A 176 8.50 17.88 10.16
N TRP A 177 8.75 18.19 8.89
CA TRP A 177 7.87 17.80 7.78
C TRP A 177 7.80 16.27 7.61
N LYS A 178 8.93 15.57 7.75
CA LYS A 178 9.02 14.11 7.63
C LYS A 178 8.36 13.43 8.82
N LEU A 179 8.54 13.99 10.02
CA LEU A 179 7.87 13.52 11.23
C LEU A 179 6.34 13.63 11.07
N LEU A 180 5.86 14.82 10.67
CA LEU A 180 4.44 15.08 10.46
C LEU A 180 3.86 14.12 9.41
N PHE A 181 4.58 13.90 8.31
CA PHE A 181 4.17 12.96 7.28
C PHE A 181 4.01 11.53 7.84
N LEU A 182 5.00 11.01 8.57
CA LEU A 182 4.92 9.66 9.17
C LEU A 182 3.75 9.54 10.16
N ILE A 183 3.57 10.55 11.02
CA ILE A 183 2.44 10.60 11.97
C ILE A 183 1.12 10.58 11.21
N MET A 184 0.98 11.38 10.14
CA MET A 184 -0.22 11.42 9.33
C MET A 184 -0.50 10.08 8.61
N VAL A 185 0.51 9.41 8.08
CA VAL A 185 0.34 8.08 7.46
C VAL A 185 -0.12 7.05 8.49
N VAL A 186 0.52 6.99 9.66
CA VAL A 186 0.13 6.07 10.75
C VAL A 186 -1.30 6.38 11.23
N SER A 187 -1.64 7.66 11.37
CA SER A 187 -2.98 8.08 11.77
C SER A 187 -4.03 7.74 10.71
N ALA A 188 -3.72 7.93 9.43
CA ALA A 188 -4.61 7.57 8.32
C ALA A 188 -4.85 6.06 8.28
N PHE A 189 -3.81 5.25 8.45
CA PHE A 189 -3.94 3.79 8.58
C PHE A 189 -4.84 3.42 9.77
N GLY A 190 -4.62 4.01 10.95
CA GLY A 190 -5.44 3.78 12.13
C GLY A 190 -6.91 4.18 11.95
N LEU A 191 -7.16 5.34 11.32
CA LEU A 191 -8.50 5.78 10.95
C LEU A 191 -9.17 4.80 9.98
N GLY A 192 -8.41 4.32 9.00
CA GLY A 192 -8.82 3.25 8.10
C GLY A 192 -9.26 2.00 8.83
N CYS A 193 -8.45 1.52 9.79
CA CYS A 193 -8.81 0.36 10.61
C CYS A 193 -10.11 0.59 11.38
N TRP A 194 -10.26 1.75 12.02
CA TRP A 194 -11.48 2.08 12.76
C TRP A 194 -12.73 2.09 11.85
N LEU A 195 -12.66 2.76 10.70
CA LEU A 195 -13.75 2.77 9.72
C LEU A 195 -14.03 1.38 9.14
N GLY A 196 -12.98 0.59 8.91
CA GLY A 196 -13.07 -0.80 8.46
C GLY A 196 -13.83 -1.66 9.45
N GLN A 197 -13.50 -1.57 10.74
CA GLN A 197 -14.21 -2.30 11.78
C GLN A 197 -15.66 -1.86 11.92
N LEU A 198 -15.96 -0.55 11.84
CA LEU A 198 -17.34 -0.06 11.86
C LEU A 198 -18.15 -0.61 10.67
N SER A 199 -17.54 -0.66 9.49
CA SER A 199 -18.16 -1.24 8.30
C SER A 199 -18.40 -2.74 8.47
N GLU A 200 -17.38 -3.48 8.95
CA GLU A 200 -17.45 -4.93 9.13
C GLU A 200 -18.57 -5.33 10.07
N VAL A 201 -18.73 -4.63 11.21
CA VAL A 201 -19.82 -4.89 12.15
C VAL A 201 -21.21 -4.71 11.52
N ARG A 202 -21.35 -3.79 10.55
CA ARG A 202 -22.65 -3.47 9.93
C ARG A 202 -22.95 -4.26 8.66
N PHE A 203 -21.94 -4.54 7.84
CA PHE A 203 -22.10 -5.11 6.50
C PHE A 203 -21.39 -6.46 6.33
N GLY A 204 -20.67 -6.92 7.35
CA GLY A 204 -19.89 -8.15 7.28
C GLY A 204 -18.88 -8.13 6.11
N PRO A 205 -18.74 -9.25 5.38
CA PRO A 205 -17.80 -9.35 4.26
C PRO A 205 -18.03 -8.34 3.14
N ALA A 206 -19.28 -7.88 2.95
CA ALA A 206 -19.63 -6.92 1.91
C ALA A 206 -18.90 -5.57 2.10
N SER A 207 -18.33 -5.31 3.28
CA SER A 207 -17.46 -4.15 3.55
C SER A 207 -16.29 -4.05 2.57
N LEU A 208 -15.74 -5.16 2.07
CA LEU A 208 -14.65 -5.14 1.09
C LEU A 208 -15.10 -4.64 -0.30
N ALA A 209 -16.39 -4.59 -0.59
CA ALA A 209 -16.90 -3.98 -1.82
C ALA A 209 -16.62 -2.47 -1.86
N LEU A 210 -16.56 -1.80 -0.70
CA LEU A 210 -16.29 -0.37 -0.62
C LEU A 210 -14.89 -0.01 -1.16
N PRO A 211 -13.78 -0.57 -0.65
CA PRO A 211 -12.47 -0.34 -1.24
C PRO A 211 -12.38 -0.89 -2.68
N ALA A 212 -13.04 -2.02 -2.99
CA ALA A 212 -13.05 -2.57 -4.35
C ALA A 212 -13.55 -1.55 -5.41
N VAL A 213 -14.72 -0.96 -5.16
CA VAL A 213 -15.30 0.06 -6.03
C VAL A 213 -14.45 1.32 -6.03
N ALA A 214 -13.97 1.76 -4.86
CA ALA A 214 -13.14 2.96 -4.76
C ALA A 214 -11.86 2.84 -5.62
N PHE A 215 -11.18 1.69 -5.60
CA PHE A 215 -9.99 1.43 -6.40
C PHE A 215 -10.28 1.35 -7.91
N ILE A 216 -11.37 0.71 -8.32
CA ILE A 216 -11.78 0.67 -9.74
C ILE A 216 -12.09 2.08 -10.24
N VAL A 217 -12.85 2.87 -9.48
CA VAL A 217 -13.23 4.23 -9.85
C VAL A 217 -11.99 5.12 -9.92
N ALA A 218 -11.15 5.11 -8.88
CA ALA A 218 -9.93 5.91 -8.84
C ALA A 218 -8.96 5.53 -9.97
N GLY A 219 -8.79 4.23 -10.24
CA GLY A 219 -7.95 3.75 -11.34
C GLY A 219 -8.49 4.16 -12.71
N THR A 220 -9.81 4.10 -12.91
CA THR A 220 -10.48 4.54 -14.14
C THR A 220 -10.33 6.04 -14.36
N ILE A 221 -10.55 6.84 -13.31
CA ILE A 221 -10.35 8.30 -13.34
C ILE A 221 -8.89 8.61 -13.70
N LEU A 222 -7.93 7.91 -13.09
CA LEU A 222 -6.51 8.14 -13.35
C LEU A 222 -6.16 7.85 -14.82
N ILE A 223 -6.65 6.73 -15.39
CA ILE A 223 -6.46 6.41 -16.81
C ILE A 223 -7.13 7.45 -17.70
N PHE A 224 -8.37 7.85 -17.39
CA PHE A 224 -9.12 8.82 -18.17
C PHE A 224 -8.44 10.19 -18.21
N VAL A 225 -8.01 10.70 -17.06
CA VAL A 225 -7.27 11.97 -16.95
C VAL A 225 -5.98 11.92 -17.78
N TYR A 226 -5.27 10.80 -17.73
CA TYR A 226 -4.08 10.57 -18.56
C TYR A 226 -4.39 10.58 -20.06
N HIS A 227 -5.45 9.89 -20.49
CA HIS A 227 -5.82 9.79 -21.89
C HIS A 227 -6.35 11.12 -22.47
N ARG A 228 -6.93 11.98 -21.63
CA ARG A 228 -7.45 13.29 -22.03
C ARG A 228 -6.40 14.41 -22.06
N GLY A 229 -5.14 14.11 -21.75
CA GLY A 229 -4.09 15.14 -21.67
C GLY A 229 -4.32 16.15 -20.54
N LEU A 230 -5.23 15.87 -19.60
CA LEU A 230 -5.45 16.68 -18.40
C LEU A 230 -4.33 16.48 -17.36
N VAL A 231 -3.27 15.78 -17.76
CA VAL A 231 -2.06 15.53 -16.98
C VAL A 231 -1.39 16.84 -16.62
N ASP A 232 -1.41 17.85 -17.49
CA ASP A 232 -0.81 19.16 -17.23
C ASP A 232 -1.46 19.89 -16.03
N LEU A 233 -2.72 19.58 -15.69
CA LEU A 233 -3.39 20.07 -14.48
C LEU A 233 -2.92 19.36 -13.20
N LEU A 234 -2.40 18.13 -13.31
CA LEU A 234 -1.89 17.32 -12.19
C LEU A 234 -0.35 17.33 -12.08
N GLN A 235 0.36 17.51 -13.19
CA GLN A 235 1.82 17.45 -13.35
C GLN A 235 2.33 18.72 -14.01
N ASN A 236 2.35 19.83 -13.28
CA ASN A 236 3.09 21.03 -13.70
C ASN A 236 4.62 20.88 -13.53
N ALA A 237 5.16 19.69 -13.78
CA ALA A 237 6.60 19.48 -13.73
C ALA A 237 7.02 18.28 -14.57
N ASN A 238 7.95 18.54 -15.48
CA ASN A 238 8.82 17.55 -16.07
C ASN A 238 9.92 17.21 -15.05
N PRO A 239 9.89 16.08 -14.32
CA PRO A 239 11.10 15.60 -13.68
C PRO A 239 12.01 15.01 -14.75
N THR A 240 13.20 15.58 -14.91
CA THR A 240 14.29 14.93 -15.64
C THR A 240 14.72 13.68 -14.87
N LEU A 241 14.50 12.51 -15.46
CA LEU A 241 14.92 11.24 -14.86
C LEU A 241 16.46 11.16 -14.87
N PRO A 242 17.14 10.97 -13.73
CA PRO A 242 18.58 10.78 -13.72
C PRO A 242 18.92 9.41 -14.35
N PRO A 243 20.01 9.32 -15.13
CA PRO A 243 20.46 8.05 -15.71
C PRO A 243 20.92 7.10 -14.60
N THR A 244 20.21 6.00 -14.38
CA THR A 244 20.65 4.94 -13.45
C THR A 244 21.61 3.98 -14.16
N VAL A 245 22.76 3.74 -13.54
CA VAL A 245 23.90 2.97 -14.06
C VAL A 245 23.66 1.44 -14.02
N THR A 246 22.53 0.97 -13.49
CA THR A 246 22.38 -0.43 -13.06
C THR A 246 21.69 -1.38 -14.03
N PHE A 247 21.16 -0.93 -15.18
CA PHE A 247 20.67 -1.84 -16.23
C PHE A 247 20.96 -1.29 -17.64
N PRO A 248 21.38 -2.15 -18.60
CA PRO A 248 21.74 -1.72 -19.94
C PRO A 248 20.52 -1.15 -20.67
N LYS A 249 20.73 -0.04 -21.36
CA LYS A 249 19.76 0.56 -22.29
C LYS A 249 19.44 -0.47 -23.38
N ARG A 250 18.17 -0.83 -23.54
CA ARG A 250 17.62 -1.41 -24.77
C ARG A 250 16.90 -0.34 -25.54
#